data_AF-A0A6M1LVY9-F1
#
_entry.id   AF-A0A6M1LVY9-F1
#
_cell.length_a   1.000
_cell.length_b   1.000
_cell.length_c   1.000
_cell.angle_alpha   90.00
_cell.angle_beta   90.00
_cell.angle_gamma   90.00
#
_symmetry.space_group_name_H-M   'P 1'
#
loop_
_entity.id
_entity.type
_entity.pdbx_description
1 polymer ?
#
loop_
_entity_poly.entity_id
_entity_poly.type
_entity_poly.pdbx_seq_one_letter_code
_entity_poly.pdbx_strand_id
1 'polypeptide(L)'
;MSEDVTRFGRRAALLAAAGLLSGCGFRPLYGSNGAAAVAAGEPALRDQLLSIRVAPINERFGQLMRRGLVQRLGTGIGGPRQAVHELRVGPGVSAEGVGVQIDGTATRIRYIATANWVLVRLGPPPEGIMSGQERAIEAFNIPVNQFFAADSSREATEQRLAATLAEQIVTRIAVEFRRRAEGGAVAPIEGPATLPQAPIDAIPQGLTDPASPGLLGLPPGSR
;
A
#
# COMPACT_ATOMS: atom_id res chain seq x y z
N MET A 1 -33.68 55.57 -0.40
CA MET A 1 -32.25 55.49 -0.73
C MET A 1 -31.35 55.06 0.45
N SER A 2 -31.89 54.69 1.63
CA SER A 2 -31.10 54.25 2.79
C SER A 2 -31.11 52.72 2.98
N GLU A 3 -32.12 52.01 2.47
CA GLU A 3 -32.28 50.56 2.65
C GLU A 3 -31.37 49.70 1.75
N ASP A 4 -30.89 50.24 0.63
CA ASP A 4 -30.00 49.50 -0.29
C ASP A 4 -28.58 49.35 0.25
N VAL A 5 -28.11 50.35 1.01
CA VAL A 5 -26.75 50.37 1.60
C VAL A 5 -26.60 49.30 2.69
N THR A 6 -27.64 49.10 3.52
CA THR A 6 -27.66 48.08 4.58
C THR A 6 -27.73 46.66 4.03
N ARG A 7 -28.43 46.44 2.91
CA ARG A 7 -28.46 45.13 2.22
C ARG A 7 -27.14 44.80 1.55
N PHE A 8 -26.47 45.81 0.97
CA PHE A 8 -25.15 45.64 0.36
C PHE A 8 -24.07 45.30 1.40
N GLY A 9 -24.09 45.97 2.56
CA GLY A 9 -23.19 45.68 3.69
C GLY A 9 -23.38 44.28 4.28
N ARG A 10 -24.62 43.80 4.44
CA ARG A 10 -24.90 42.42 4.91
C ARG A 10 -24.43 41.36 3.91
N ARG A 11 -24.57 41.60 2.60
CA ARG A 11 -24.10 40.68 1.56
C ARG A 11 -22.57 40.62 1.49
N ALA A 12 -21.89 41.76 1.64
CA ALA A 12 -20.43 41.83 1.71
C ALA A 12 -19.87 41.10 2.95
N ALA A 13 -20.52 41.23 4.11
CA ALA A 13 -20.13 40.52 5.33
C ALA A 13 -20.30 38.99 5.21
N LEU A 14 -21.37 38.52 4.55
CA LEU A 14 -21.58 37.10 4.29
C LEU A 14 -20.57 36.52 3.29
N LEU A 15 -20.20 37.27 2.24
CA LEU A 15 -19.15 36.88 1.30
C LEU A 15 -17.75 36.86 1.95
N ALA A 16 -17.46 37.81 2.83
CA ALA A 16 -16.21 37.82 3.60
C ALA A 16 -16.14 36.64 4.59
N ALA A 17 -17.25 36.30 5.25
CA ALA A 17 -17.33 35.14 6.14
C ALA A 17 -17.17 33.81 5.39
N ALA A 18 -17.72 33.70 4.16
CA ALA A 18 -17.49 32.54 3.29
C ALA A 18 -16.02 32.42 2.84
N GLY A 19 -15.33 33.56 2.63
CA GLY A 19 -13.89 33.59 2.36
C GLY A 19 -13.06 33.07 3.53
N LEU A 20 -13.43 33.39 4.77
CA LEU A 20 -12.76 32.90 5.97
C LEU A 20 -12.92 31.38 6.18
N LEU A 21 -14.01 30.77 5.70
CA LEU A 21 -14.19 29.30 5.74
C LEU A 21 -13.34 28.56 4.68
N SER A 22 -12.90 29.25 3.62
CA SER A 22 -11.98 28.67 2.63
C SER A 22 -10.53 28.55 3.13
N GLY A 23 -10.23 29.13 4.31
CA GLY A 23 -8.89 29.18 4.91
C GLY A 23 -8.45 27.95 5.69
N CYS A 24 -9.29 26.94 5.91
CA CYS A 24 -8.85 25.72 6.60
C CYS A 24 -7.92 24.83 5.76
N GLY A 25 -7.65 25.17 4.49
CA GLY A 25 -6.55 24.60 3.68
C GLY A 25 -6.59 23.08 3.49
N PHE A 26 -7.71 22.43 3.84
CA PHE A 26 -7.82 20.98 3.82
C PHE A 26 -7.89 20.49 2.37
N ARG A 27 -6.76 19.99 1.88
CA ARG A 27 -6.64 19.39 0.55
C ARG A 27 -6.63 17.88 0.75
N PRO A 28 -7.78 17.20 0.58
CA PRO A 28 -7.82 15.75 0.74
C PRO A 28 -6.80 15.15 -0.22
N LEU A 29 -5.91 14.29 0.30
CA LEU A 29 -5.00 13.47 -0.49
C LEU A 29 -5.55 12.05 -0.69
N TYR A 30 -6.67 11.75 -0.02
CA TYR A 30 -7.35 10.46 0.01
C TYR A 30 -8.71 10.57 -0.69
N GLY A 31 -9.08 9.52 -1.42
CA GLY A 31 -10.36 9.41 -2.13
C GLY A 31 -10.46 8.04 -2.79
N SER A 32 -11.68 7.56 -3.00
CA SER A 32 -12.00 6.18 -3.44
C SER A 32 -11.33 5.74 -4.74
N ASN A 33 -10.72 6.68 -5.48
CA ASN A 33 -10.21 6.48 -6.83
C ASN A 33 -8.67 6.61 -6.92
N GLY A 34 -7.96 6.67 -5.77
CA GLY A 34 -6.49 6.73 -5.71
C GLY A 34 -5.90 8.15 -5.80
N ALA A 35 -4.61 8.29 -5.43
CA ALA A 35 -3.96 9.60 -5.30
C ALA A 35 -3.95 10.41 -6.61
N ALA A 36 -3.88 9.76 -7.78
CA ALA A 36 -3.93 10.45 -9.07
C ALA A 36 -5.31 11.07 -9.38
N ALA A 37 -6.40 10.45 -8.93
CA ALA A 37 -7.75 10.99 -9.08
C ALA A 37 -8.02 12.13 -8.11
N VAL A 38 -7.44 12.06 -6.91
CA VAL A 38 -7.54 13.10 -5.88
C VAL A 38 -6.67 14.31 -6.21
N ALA A 39 -5.53 14.09 -6.86
CA ALA A 39 -4.69 15.14 -7.45
C ALA A 39 -5.34 15.87 -8.64
N ALA A 40 -6.63 15.65 -8.95
CA ALA A 40 -7.35 16.44 -9.95
C ALA A 40 -7.39 17.95 -9.62
N GLY A 41 -7.27 18.32 -8.34
CA GLY A 41 -7.10 19.71 -7.91
C GLY A 41 -5.67 20.26 -8.07
N GLU A 42 -4.70 19.42 -8.40
CA GLU A 42 -3.27 19.74 -8.52
C GLU A 42 -2.66 19.07 -9.77
N PRO A 43 -2.84 19.66 -10.97
CA PRO A 43 -2.46 19.03 -12.23
C PRO A 43 -0.97 18.66 -12.28
N ALA A 44 -0.09 19.49 -11.70
CA ALA A 44 1.34 19.21 -11.61
C ALA A 44 1.67 17.95 -10.80
N LEU A 45 0.99 17.72 -9.67
CA LEU A 45 1.19 16.52 -8.86
C LEU A 45 0.67 15.28 -9.59
N ARG A 46 -0.50 15.40 -10.23
CA ARG A 46 -1.07 14.32 -11.03
C ARG A 46 -0.13 13.89 -12.17
N ASP A 47 0.43 14.84 -12.91
CA ASP A 47 1.36 14.54 -14.01
C ASP A 47 2.65 13.87 -13.49
N GLN A 48 3.16 14.30 -12.34
CA GLN A 48 4.29 13.64 -11.68
C GLN A 48 3.98 12.19 -11.30
N LEU A 49 2.81 11.93 -10.70
CA LEU A 49 2.40 10.56 -10.35
C LEU A 49 2.19 9.68 -11.59
N LEU A 50 1.60 10.24 -12.65
CA LEU A 50 1.43 9.56 -13.94
C LEU A 50 2.75 9.30 -14.67
N SER A 51 3.85 9.97 -14.31
CA SER A 51 5.18 9.72 -14.87
C SER A 51 5.92 8.55 -14.22
N ILE A 52 5.35 7.95 -13.16
CA ILE A 52 5.97 6.84 -12.43
C ILE A 52 5.65 5.52 -13.11
N ARG A 53 6.69 4.80 -13.51
CA ARG A 53 6.63 3.40 -13.94
C ARG A 53 6.85 2.48 -12.75
N VAL A 54 5.98 1.50 -12.56
CA VAL A 54 6.20 0.44 -11.55
C VAL A 54 7.00 -0.69 -12.16
N ALA A 55 8.15 -1.01 -11.58
CA ALA A 55 8.98 -2.14 -12.01
C ALA A 55 8.23 -3.48 -11.85
N PRO A 56 8.60 -4.53 -12.59
CA PRO A 56 8.10 -5.88 -12.35
C PRO A 56 8.41 -6.31 -10.91
N ILE A 57 7.41 -6.89 -10.23
CA ILE A 57 7.55 -7.44 -8.88
C ILE A 57 7.22 -8.92 -8.96
N ASN A 58 8.13 -9.77 -8.52
CA ASN A 58 7.93 -11.22 -8.58
C ASN A 58 6.88 -11.68 -7.57
N GLU A 59 6.47 -12.95 -7.68
CA GLU A 59 5.53 -13.63 -6.80
C GLU A 59 4.08 -13.12 -6.86
N ARG A 60 3.15 -13.97 -6.37
CA ARG A 60 1.71 -13.66 -6.33
C ARG A 60 1.43 -12.38 -5.54
N PHE A 61 1.99 -12.24 -4.34
CA PHE A 61 1.78 -11.06 -3.50
C PHE A 61 2.34 -9.78 -4.14
N GLY A 62 3.52 -9.89 -4.79
CA GLY A 62 4.11 -8.77 -5.53
C GLY A 62 3.27 -8.32 -6.73
N GLN A 63 2.63 -9.26 -7.45
CA GLN A 63 1.70 -8.93 -8.54
C GLN A 63 0.43 -8.25 -8.03
N LEU A 64 -0.14 -8.71 -6.91
CA LEU A 64 -1.28 -8.03 -6.27
C LEU A 64 -0.93 -6.59 -5.90
N MET A 65 0.27 -6.37 -5.35
CA MET A 65 0.77 -5.04 -4.99
C MET A 65 1.01 -4.19 -6.23
N ARG A 66 1.67 -4.72 -7.27
CA ARG A 66 1.90 -4.03 -8.54
C ARG A 66 0.60 -3.55 -9.16
N ARG A 67 -0.44 -4.40 -9.18
CA ARG A 67 -1.78 -4.03 -9.66
C ARG A 67 -2.36 -2.87 -8.84
N GLY A 68 -2.26 -2.94 -7.51
CA GLY A 68 -2.70 -1.86 -6.63
C GLY A 68 -1.97 -0.55 -6.87
N LEU A 69 -0.64 -0.59 -7.06
CA LEU A 69 0.18 0.59 -7.36
C LEU A 69 -0.20 1.21 -8.70
N VAL A 70 -0.28 0.41 -9.76
CA VAL A 70 -0.66 0.87 -11.11
C VAL A 70 -2.05 1.50 -11.11
N GLN A 71 -3.02 0.88 -10.42
CA GLN A 71 -4.37 1.41 -10.31
C GLN A 71 -4.40 2.78 -9.63
N ARG A 72 -3.63 2.96 -8.55
CA ARG A 72 -3.60 4.21 -7.77
C ARG A 72 -2.80 5.33 -8.44
N LEU A 73 -1.75 4.98 -9.18
CA LEU A 73 -0.98 5.91 -9.99
C LEU A 73 -1.73 6.37 -11.25
N GLY A 74 -2.74 5.60 -11.69
CA GLY A 74 -3.58 5.95 -12.84
C GLY A 74 -2.91 5.72 -14.20
N THR A 75 -1.79 4.99 -14.24
CA THR A 75 -1.05 4.70 -15.48
C THR A 75 -1.68 3.59 -16.33
N GLY A 76 -2.60 2.82 -15.75
CA GLY A 76 -3.23 1.68 -16.42
C GLY A 76 -2.26 0.53 -16.68
N ILE A 77 -2.76 -0.58 -17.25
CA ILE A 77 -1.99 -1.83 -17.41
C ILE A 77 -0.76 -1.64 -18.33
N GLY A 78 -0.86 -0.74 -19.31
CA GLY A 78 0.23 -0.41 -20.24
C GLY A 78 1.35 0.45 -19.66
N GLY A 79 1.19 1.00 -18.46
CA GLY A 79 2.16 1.88 -17.83
C GLY A 79 2.14 3.32 -18.36
N PRO A 80 3.02 4.19 -17.84
CA PRO A 80 3.04 5.61 -18.17
C PRO A 80 3.45 5.87 -19.62
N ARG A 81 2.80 6.83 -20.29
CA ARG A 81 3.15 7.25 -21.67
C ARG A 81 4.55 7.84 -21.77
N GLN A 82 5.02 8.50 -20.70
CA GLN A 82 6.37 9.05 -20.57
C GLN A 82 6.87 8.75 -19.16
N ALA A 83 7.67 7.69 -19.02
CA ALA A 83 8.26 7.31 -17.73
C ALA A 83 9.47 8.21 -17.42
N VAL A 84 9.35 9.06 -16.40
CA VAL A 84 10.48 9.85 -15.86
C VAL A 84 11.04 9.20 -14.60
N HIS A 85 10.20 8.47 -13.88
CA HIS A 85 10.53 7.84 -12.61
C HIS A 85 10.23 6.34 -12.67
N GLU A 86 11.03 5.54 -11.99
CA GLU A 86 10.79 4.11 -11.79
C GLU A 86 10.66 3.80 -10.29
N LEU A 87 9.52 3.22 -9.91
CA LEU A 87 9.27 2.73 -8.57
C LEU A 87 9.65 1.25 -8.50
N ARG A 88 10.65 0.95 -7.67
CA ARG A 88 11.09 -0.41 -7.34
C ARG A 88 10.58 -0.76 -5.96
N VAL A 89 9.95 -1.91 -5.83
CA VAL A 89 9.35 -2.37 -4.56
C VAL A 89 9.73 -3.81 -4.31
N GLY A 90 10.25 -4.07 -3.11
CA GLY A 90 10.49 -5.40 -2.55
C GLY A 90 9.48 -5.69 -1.45
N PRO A 91 8.36 -6.37 -1.77
CA PRO A 91 7.39 -6.78 -0.77
C PRO A 91 7.81 -8.06 -0.06
N GLY A 92 7.43 -8.20 1.20
CA GLY A 92 7.54 -9.42 1.98
C GLY A 92 6.27 -9.63 2.80
N VAL A 93 5.87 -10.89 2.98
CA VAL A 93 4.72 -11.26 3.81
C VAL A 93 5.10 -12.48 4.67
N SER A 94 4.81 -12.40 5.96
CA SER A 94 4.96 -13.51 6.90
C SER A 94 3.64 -13.78 7.62
N ALA A 95 3.46 -15.03 8.06
CA ALA A 95 2.26 -15.49 8.75
C ALA A 95 2.63 -16.04 10.13
N GLU A 96 1.83 -15.69 11.14
CA GLU A 96 1.99 -16.12 12.53
C GLU A 96 0.67 -16.69 13.06
N GLY A 97 0.71 -17.86 13.70
CA GLY A 97 -0.43 -18.38 14.48
C GLY A 97 -0.57 -17.62 15.79
N VAL A 98 -1.70 -16.97 16.02
CA VAL A 98 -1.93 -16.11 17.21
C VAL A 98 -3.06 -16.59 18.11
N GLY A 99 -4.00 -17.34 17.56
CA GLY A 99 -4.98 -18.10 18.34
C GLY A 99 -4.59 -19.55 18.25
N VAL A 100 -4.17 -20.16 19.35
CA VAL A 100 -3.79 -21.57 19.41
C VAL A 100 -4.60 -22.24 20.51
N GLN A 101 -5.27 -23.33 20.16
CA GLN A 101 -6.06 -24.12 21.10
C GLN A 101 -5.13 -25.01 21.95
N ILE A 102 -5.63 -25.56 23.06
CA ILE A 102 -4.86 -26.45 23.97
C ILE A 102 -4.26 -27.66 23.24
N ASP A 103 -4.93 -28.12 22.17
CA ASP A 103 -4.47 -29.22 21.32
C ASP A 103 -3.43 -28.80 20.26
N GLY A 104 -3.00 -27.53 20.26
CA GLY A 104 -2.03 -26.97 19.30
C GLY A 104 -2.64 -26.45 18.00
N THR A 105 -3.95 -26.56 17.81
CA THR A 105 -4.61 -26.11 16.57
C THR A 105 -4.67 -24.60 16.48
N ALA A 106 -4.14 -24.02 15.40
CA ALA A 106 -4.24 -22.58 15.13
C ALA A 106 -5.68 -22.22 14.68
N THR A 107 -6.36 -21.38 15.45
CA THR A 107 -7.72 -20.86 15.18
C THR A 107 -7.70 -19.46 14.57
N ARG A 108 -6.56 -18.76 14.63
CA ARG A 108 -6.37 -17.43 14.04
C ARG A 108 -4.94 -17.23 13.55
N ILE A 109 -4.80 -16.72 12.33
CA ILE A 109 -3.51 -16.36 11.73
C ILE A 109 -3.43 -14.84 11.56
N ARG A 110 -2.27 -14.27 11.89
CA ARG A 110 -1.89 -12.89 11.63
C ARG A 110 -0.86 -12.85 10.52
N TYR A 111 -1.12 -12.05 9.50
CA TYR A 111 -0.18 -11.74 8.43
C TYR A 111 0.48 -10.40 8.70
N ILE A 112 1.80 -10.36 8.59
CA ILE A 112 2.61 -9.15 8.67
C ILE A 112 3.23 -8.94 7.30
N ALA A 113 2.81 -7.88 6.62
CA ALA A 113 3.35 -7.51 5.32
C ALA A 113 4.22 -6.26 5.44
N THR A 114 5.35 -6.27 4.74
CA THR A 114 6.30 -5.16 4.66
C THR A 114 6.59 -4.85 3.20
N ALA A 115 6.81 -3.59 2.87
CA ALA A 115 7.25 -3.19 1.53
C ALA A 115 8.39 -2.18 1.63
N ASN A 116 9.58 -2.60 1.22
CA ASN A 116 10.71 -1.71 1.02
C ASN A 116 10.65 -1.15 -0.40
N TRP A 117 10.79 0.15 -0.56
CA TRP A 117 10.64 0.77 -1.88
C TRP A 117 11.63 1.90 -2.10
N VAL A 118 11.98 2.11 -3.37
CA VAL A 118 12.82 3.20 -3.84
C VAL A 118 12.26 3.76 -5.14
N LEU A 119 12.20 5.08 -5.23
CA LEU A 119 11.87 5.80 -6.45
C LEU A 119 13.15 6.29 -7.10
N VAL A 120 13.38 5.88 -8.33
CA VAL A 120 14.58 6.17 -9.11
C VAL A 120 14.22 7.12 -10.25
N ARG A 121 15.01 8.17 -10.46
CA ARG A 121 14.94 9.00 -11.67
C ARG A 121 15.54 8.22 -12.83
N LEU A 122 14.79 8.10 -13.92
CA LEU A 122 15.32 7.55 -15.15
C LEU A 122 16.18 8.61 -15.82
N GLY A 123 17.48 8.34 -15.89
CA GLY A 123 18.50 9.17 -16.50
C GLY A 123 19.84 8.42 -16.54
N PRO A 124 20.81 8.85 -17.34
CA PRO A 124 22.18 8.38 -17.23
C PRO A 124 22.98 9.33 -16.31
N PRO A 125 23.32 8.97 -15.06
CA PRO A 125 23.02 7.72 -14.34
C PRO A 125 21.66 7.72 -13.61
N PRO A 126 21.09 6.53 -13.29
CA PRO A 126 19.86 6.45 -12.50
C PRO A 126 20.12 6.92 -11.07
N GLU A 127 19.30 7.84 -10.58
CA GLU A 127 19.46 8.45 -9.26
C GLU A 127 18.30 8.09 -8.33
N GLY A 128 18.60 7.63 -7.11
CA GLY A 128 17.59 7.41 -6.08
C GLY A 128 17.06 8.73 -5.54
N ILE A 129 15.78 9.04 -5.78
CA ILE A 129 15.16 10.30 -5.34
C ILE A 129 14.62 10.17 -3.93
N MET A 130 13.97 9.05 -3.62
CA MET A 130 13.32 8.79 -2.34
C MET A 130 13.23 7.29 -2.07
N SER A 131 13.20 6.91 -0.82
CA SER A 131 13.02 5.53 -0.38
C SER A 131 12.22 5.49 0.92
N GLY A 132 11.70 4.31 1.24
CA GLY A 132 10.98 4.10 2.49
C GLY A 132 10.63 2.65 2.73
N GLN A 133 10.05 2.42 3.89
CA GLN A 133 9.49 1.14 4.29
C GLN A 133 8.06 1.36 4.80
N GLU A 134 7.14 0.55 4.31
CA GLU A 134 5.76 0.49 4.80
C GLU A 134 5.46 -0.87 5.42
N ARG A 135 4.52 -0.89 6.36
CA ARG A 135 4.10 -2.11 7.07
C ARG A 135 2.59 -2.12 7.26
N ALA A 136 1.99 -3.28 7.01
CA ALA A 136 0.57 -3.54 7.24
C ALA A 136 0.40 -4.89 7.95
N ILE A 137 -0.60 -4.98 8.82
CA ILE A 137 -0.90 -6.18 9.59
C ILE A 137 -2.39 -6.46 9.43
N GLU A 138 -2.72 -7.71 9.14
CA GLU A 138 -4.10 -8.19 9.08
C GLU A 138 -4.18 -9.57 9.71
N ALA A 139 -5.36 -9.96 10.19
CA ALA A 139 -5.54 -11.27 10.78
C ALA A 139 -6.92 -11.84 10.46
N PHE A 140 -6.97 -13.15 10.20
CA PHE A 140 -8.20 -13.87 9.88
C PHE A 140 -8.30 -15.15 10.72
N ASN A 141 -9.54 -15.61 10.91
CA ASN A 141 -9.82 -16.84 11.65
C ASN A 141 -9.78 -18.04 10.70
N ILE A 142 -9.36 -19.19 11.24
CA ILE A 142 -9.47 -20.48 10.55
C ILE A 142 -10.69 -21.21 11.10
N PRO A 143 -11.82 -21.25 10.37
CA PRO A 143 -12.97 -22.03 10.79
C PRO A 143 -12.67 -23.54 10.73
N VAL A 144 -13.09 -24.26 11.77
CA VAL A 144 -12.90 -25.72 11.88
C VAL A 144 -13.67 -26.43 10.77
N ASN A 145 -13.03 -27.41 10.11
CA ASN A 145 -13.61 -28.22 9.03
C ASN A 145 -14.13 -27.42 7.82
N GLN A 146 -13.69 -26.17 7.64
CA GLN A 146 -14.11 -25.30 6.54
C GLN A 146 -12.91 -24.79 5.75
N PHE A 147 -12.19 -25.69 5.07
CA PHE A 147 -10.97 -25.38 4.32
C PHE A 147 -11.15 -24.29 3.26
N PHE A 148 -12.28 -24.31 2.54
CA PHE A 148 -12.58 -23.29 1.53
C PHE A 148 -12.78 -21.88 2.13
N ALA A 149 -13.42 -21.79 3.30
CA ALA A 149 -13.59 -20.53 4.00
C ALA A 149 -12.25 -19.99 4.52
N ALA A 150 -11.35 -20.87 4.96
CA ALA A 150 -10.00 -20.50 5.37
C ALA A 150 -9.16 -19.99 4.17
N ASP A 151 -9.21 -20.68 3.04
CA ASP A 151 -8.45 -20.28 1.84
C ASP A 151 -8.95 -18.96 1.26
N SER A 152 -10.26 -18.79 1.09
CA SER A 152 -10.85 -17.51 0.67
C SER A 152 -10.53 -16.36 1.62
N SER A 153 -10.50 -16.61 2.94
CA SER A 153 -10.10 -15.61 3.94
C SER A 153 -8.63 -15.22 3.81
N ARG A 154 -7.75 -16.19 3.52
CA ARG A 154 -6.34 -15.94 3.23
C ARG A 154 -6.18 -15.07 1.99
N GLU A 155 -6.82 -15.45 0.87
CA GLU A 155 -6.70 -14.70 -0.38
C GLU A 155 -7.22 -13.27 -0.23
N ALA A 156 -8.36 -13.09 0.43
CA ALA A 156 -8.92 -11.77 0.70
C ALA A 156 -7.99 -10.92 1.59
N THR A 157 -7.30 -11.56 2.54
CA THR A 157 -6.32 -10.90 3.41
C THR A 157 -5.08 -10.45 2.62
N GLU A 158 -4.52 -11.31 1.76
CA GLU A 158 -3.40 -10.96 0.88
C GLU A 158 -3.76 -9.79 -0.04
N GLN A 159 -4.97 -9.79 -0.61
CA GLN A 159 -5.44 -8.70 -1.47
C GLN A 159 -5.58 -7.37 -0.71
N ARG A 160 -6.15 -7.39 0.49
CA ARG A 160 -6.27 -6.19 1.34
C ARG A 160 -4.90 -5.65 1.75
N LEU A 161 -4.00 -6.52 2.22
CA LEU A 161 -2.62 -6.13 2.59
C LEU A 161 -1.88 -5.47 1.43
N ALA A 162 -1.93 -6.09 0.25
CA ALA A 162 -1.30 -5.53 -0.95
C ALA A 162 -1.90 -4.17 -1.33
N ALA A 163 -3.23 -4.02 -1.24
CA ALA A 163 -3.91 -2.77 -1.53
C ALA A 163 -3.60 -1.65 -0.52
N THR A 164 -3.45 -2.00 0.77
CA THR A 164 -3.08 -1.08 1.86
C THR A 164 -1.63 -0.62 1.71
N LEU A 165 -0.68 -1.53 1.47
CA LEU A 165 0.72 -1.15 1.24
C LEU A 165 0.86 -0.28 -0.01
N ALA A 166 0.18 -0.61 -1.11
CA ALA A 166 0.17 0.22 -2.30
C ALA A 166 -0.38 1.63 -2.02
N GLU A 167 -1.39 1.76 -1.18
CA GLU A 167 -1.92 3.05 -0.74
C GLU A 167 -0.89 3.88 0.03
N GLN A 168 -0.27 3.26 1.03
CA GLN A 168 0.72 3.91 1.88
C GLN A 168 1.90 4.42 1.05
N ILE A 169 2.43 3.59 0.13
CA ILE A 169 3.53 3.95 -0.77
C ILE A 169 3.14 5.16 -1.64
N VAL A 170 2.03 5.08 -2.37
CA VAL A 170 1.63 6.18 -3.28
C VAL A 170 1.34 7.46 -2.50
N THR A 171 0.71 7.35 -1.34
CA THR A 171 0.45 8.49 -0.45
C THR A 171 1.74 9.15 -0.01
N ARG A 172 2.74 8.36 0.45
CA ARG A 172 4.03 8.89 0.87
C ARG A 172 4.76 9.57 -0.29
N ILE A 173 4.77 8.98 -1.48
CA ILE A 173 5.35 9.59 -2.68
C ILE A 173 4.67 10.93 -2.99
N ALA A 174 3.33 10.98 -2.96
CA ALA A 174 2.58 12.19 -3.24
C ALA A 174 2.85 13.31 -2.22
N VAL A 175 2.95 12.98 -0.93
CA VAL A 175 3.33 13.93 0.13
C VAL A 175 4.74 14.48 -0.10
N GLU A 176 5.71 13.63 -0.43
CA GLU A 176 7.09 14.05 -0.66
C GLU A 176 7.23 14.92 -1.92
N PHE A 177 6.51 14.61 -3.00
CA PHE A 177 6.49 15.47 -4.18
C PHE A 177 5.91 16.85 -3.89
N ARG A 178 4.82 16.93 -3.13
CA ARG A 178 4.26 18.21 -2.70
C ARG A 178 5.24 19.00 -1.83
N ARG A 179 5.89 18.36 -0.86
CA ARG A 179 6.91 19.00 -0.02
C ARG A 179 8.07 19.58 -0.85
N ARG A 180 8.52 18.86 -1.88
CA ARG A 180 9.58 19.33 -2.78
C ARG A 180 9.12 20.48 -3.68
N ALA A 181 7.87 20.47 -4.14
CA ALA A 181 7.30 21.58 -4.90
C ALA A 181 7.23 22.87 -4.07
N GLU A 182 7.03 22.76 -2.76
CA GLU A 182 7.03 23.87 -1.80
C GLU A 182 8.45 24.34 -1.39
N GLY A 183 9.52 23.75 -1.95
CA GLY A 183 10.91 24.15 -1.68
C GLY A 183 11.58 23.44 -0.49
N GLY A 184 10.97 22.39 0.07
CA GLY A 184 11.59 21.59 1.12
C GLY A 184 12.74 20.74 0.59
N ALA A 185 13.98 21.10 0.95
CA ALA A 185 15.16 20.28 0.70
C ALA A 185 15.09 18.98 1.51
N VAL A 186 15.07 17.83 0.82
CA VAL A 186 15.21 16.51 1.43
C VAL A 186 16.71 16.23 1.61
N ALA A 187 17.11 15.83 2.81
CA ALA A 187 18.50 15.45 3.10
C ALA A 187 18.95 14.30 2.16
N PRO A 188 20.20 14.32 1.65
CA PRO A 188 20.73 13.24 0.84
C PRO A 188 20.59 11.89 1.55
N ILE A 189 20.22 10.88 0.77
CA ILE A 189 19.96 9.52 1.22
C ILE A 189 21.31 8.86 1.55
N GLU A 190 21.63 8.64 2.82
CA GLU A 190 22.46 7.48 3.18
C GLU A 190 21.57 6.26 2.99
N GLY A 191 21.68 5.62 1.82
CA GLY A 191 20.88 4.44 1.51
C GLY A 191 21.12 3.35 2.55
N PRO A 192 20.09 2.56 2.93
CA PRO A 192 20.39 1.25 3.49
C PRO A 192 21.18 0.50 2.41
N ALA A 193 22.46 0.29 2.69
CA ALA A 193 23.27 -0.66 1.96
C ALA A 193 22.48 -1.96 1.87
N THR A 194 22.20 -2.39 0.64
CA THR A 194 21.46 -3.61 0.28
C THR A 194 19.98 -3.65 0.71
N LEU A 195 19.11 -3.84 -0.28
CA LEU A 195 17.80 -4.46 -0.05
C LEU A 195 18.04 -5.74 0.76
N PRO A 196 17.33 -6.00 1.86
CA PRO A 196 17.37 -7.31 2.50
C PRO A 196 16.94 -8.31 1.45
N GLN A 197 17.88 -9.10 0.95
CA GLN A 197 17.55 -10.34 0.27
C GLN A 197 16.87 -11.18 1.35
N ALA A 198 15.59 -11.44 1.21
CA ALA A 198 14.95 -12.47 2.02
C ALA A 198 15.80 -13.74 1.84
N PRO A 199 16.24 -14.39 2.94
CA PRO A 199 16.90 -15.67 2.81
C PRO A 199 15.97 -16.60 2.04
N ILE A 200 16.46 -17.12 0.92
CA ILE A 200 15.77 -18.14 0.11
C ILE A 200 15.57 -19.44 0.93
N ASP A 201 16.15 -19.53 2.12
CA ASP A 201 16.25 -20.74 2.93
C ASP A 201 15.34 -20.81 4.17
N ALA A 202 14.22 -20.07 4.22
CA ALA A 202 13.29 -20.16 5.35
C ALA A 202 11.84 -20.41 4.93
N ILE A 203 11.63 -21.42 4.07
CA ILE A 203 10.38 -22.18 4.15
C ILE A 203 10.53 -23.08 5.39
N PRO A 204 9.74 -22.92 6.46
CA PRO A 204 9.65 -23.98 7.45
C PRO A 204 9.20 -25.25 6.72
N GLN A 205 10.07 -26.25 6.64
CA GLN A 205 9.89 -27.48 5.87
C GLN A 205 8.71 -28.36 6.35
N GLY A 206 7.83 -27.85 7.20
CA GLY A 206 6.70 -28.56 7.79
C GLY A 206 5.40 -28.51 7.00
N LEU A 207 5.36 -27.97 5.78
CA LEU A 207 4.11 -27.90 5.00
C LEU A 207 4.20 -28.40 3.55
N THR A 208 5.34 -28.96 3.15
CA THR A 208 5.55 -29.49 1.78
C THR A 208 5.65 -31.01 1.71
N ASP A 209 5.34 -31.74 2.79
CA ASP A 209 5.37 -33.20 2.77
C ASP A 209 3.95 -33.77 2.66
N PRO A 210 3.53 -34.30 1.48
CA PRO A 210 2.29 -35.07 1.37
C PRO A 210 2.39 -36.47 1.99
N ALA A 211 3.50 -36.81 2.66
CA ALA A 211 3.78 -38.16 3.14
C ALA A 211 4.35 -38.24 4.56
N SER A 212 4.00 -37.32 5.48
CA SER A 212 4.31 -37.52 6.90
C SER A 212 3.30 -38.51 7.53
N PRO A 213 3.74 -39.74 7.91
CA PRO A 213 2.87 -40.70 8.56
C PRO A 213 2.96 -40.44 10.06
N GLY A 214 1.91 -39.86 10.63
CA GLY A 214 1.81 -39.80 12.09
C GLY A 214 0.96 -38.65 12.57
N LEU A 215 -0.36 -38.76 12.41
CA LEU A 215 -1.36 -38.19 13.31
C LEU A 215 -2.77 -38.73 13.00
N LEU A 216 -2.86 -40.02 12.69
CA LEU A 216 -4.11 -40.78 12.64
C LEU A 216 -3.96 -41.97 13.59
N GLY A 217 -4.05 -41.68 14.88
CA GLY A 217 -4.22 -42.70 15.92
C GLY A 217 -5.62 -43.29 15.83
N LEU A 218 -5.84 -44.21 14.88
CA LEU A 218 -6.95 -45.16 14.95
C LEU A 218 -6.43 -46.42 15.70
N PRO A 219 -7.12 -46.90 16.74
CA PRO A 219 -6.73 -48.16 17.39
C PRO A 219 -7.03 -49.34 16.46
N PRO A 220 -6.09 -50.30 16.27
CA PRO A 220 -6.39 -51.50 15.49
C PRO A 220 -7.31 -52.42 16.29
N GLY A 221 -8.46 -52.74 15.69
CA GLY A 221 -9.37 -53.77 16.18
C GLY A 221 -8.73 -55.16 16.09
N SER A 222 -8.92 -55.95 17.14
CA SER A 222 -8.61 -57.37 17.21
C SER A 222 -9.60 -58.19 16.39
N ARG A 223 -9.10 -58.98 15.44
CA ARG A 223 -9.47 -60.39 15.19
C ARG A 223 -8.66 -60.98 14.04
#